data_AF-A0A150V093-F1
#
_entry.id   AF-A0A150V093-F1
#
_cell.length_a   1.000
_cell.length_b   1.000
_cell.length_c   1.000
_cell.angle_alpha   90.00
_cell.angle_beta   90.00
_cell.angle_gamma   90.00
#
_symmetry.space_group_name_H-M   'P 1'
#
loop_
_entity.id
_entity.type
_entity.pdbx_description
1 polymer ?
#
loop_
_entity_poly.entity_id
_entity_poly.type
_entity_poly.pdbx_seq_one_letter_code
_entity_poly.pdbx_strand_id
1 'polypeptide(L)'
;MTSFEQNNPFDSPYDTLDSTQKEIRVCSMTERSSENHIDLLLHTIRLERSNGKFKCLSYAWGSPSKVRHVTVNGTPILVGENLYNLLHKLRKLGLGHNIWIDAICINQNNEEEKQPQLNLMQEIYPLASEVFVGLEGCSPRTTGAEEIFAASVSGNSLNEMPLMRRSPDEIKEACREFIMIFESDWYTRIWTLQEVYLARK
;
A
#
# COMPACT_ATOMS: atom_id res chain seq x y z
N MET A 1 -40.25 18.46 9.77
CA MET A 1 -39.12 18.08 10.63
C MET A 1 -38.46 16.87 10.00
N THR A 2 -37.55 17.11 9.06
CA THR A 2 -36.69 16.06 8.47
C THR A 2 -35.29 16.46 8.86
N SER A 3 -34.78 15.79 9.88
CA SER A 3 -33.40 15.88 10.33
C SER A 3 -32.50 15.42 9.19
N PHE A 4 -31.85 16.37 8.54
CA PHE A 4 -30.63 16.12 7.79
C PHE A 4 -29.61 15.60 8.80
N GLU A 5 -29.32 14.30 8.74
CA GLU A 5 -28.14 13.75 9.40
C GLU A 5 -26.93 14.45 8.78
N GLN A 6 -26.38 15.41 9.54
CA GLN A 6 -25.07 15.96 9.28
C GLN A 6 -24.07 14.82 9.51
N ASN A 7 -23.59 14.23 8.41
CA ASN A 7 -22.47 13.29 8.45
C ASN A 7 -21.33 13.93 9.25
N ASN A 8 -21.00 13.30 10.38
CA ASN A 8 -19.95 13.76 11.27
C ASN A 8 -18.60 13.54 10.57
N PRO A 9 -17.75 14.56 10.37
CA PRO A 9 -16.45 14.42 9.69
C PRO A 9 -15.40 13.63 10.51
N PHE A 10 -15.82 12.89 11.53
CA PHE A 10 -14.99 12.14 12.47
C PHE A 10 -15.27 10.64 12.48
N ASP A 11 -16.14 10.14 11.59
CA ASP A 11 -16.25 8.70 11.42
C ASP A 11 -14.93 8.17 10.82
N SER A 12 -14.35 7.20 11.54
CA SER A 12 -13.19 6.46 11.11
C SER A 12 -13.40 5.98 9.67
N PRO A 13 -12.43 6.15 8.74
CA PRO A 13 -12.60 5.69 7.37
C PRO A 13 -12.62 4.16 7.25
N TYR A 14 -12.48 3.44 8.37
CA TYR A 14 -12.26 2.02 8.47
C TYR A 14 -13.52 1.30 8.97
N ASP A 15 -14.14 0.51 8.09
CA ASP A 15 -15.17 -0.46 8.48
C ASP A 15 -14.54 -1.60 9.29
N THR A 16 -15.20 -2.09 10.35
CA THR A 16 -14.71 -3.20 11.18
C THR A 16 -14.42 -4.46 10.35
N LEU A 17 -13.28 -5.11 10.60
CA LEU A 17 -12.90 -6.37 9.95
C LEU A 17 -13.30 -7.58 10.80
N ASP A 18 -13.83 -8.62 10.15
CA ASP A 18 -14.06 -9.91 10.82
C ASP A 18 -12.75 -10.72 10.87
N SER A 19 -12.17 -10.80 12.07
CA SER A 19 -10.93 -11.54 12.34
C SER A 19 -11.06 -13.05 12.11
N THR A 20 -12.28 -13.61 12.14
CA THR A 20 -12.53 -15.03 11.88
C THR A 20 -12.53 -15.38 10.40
N GLN A 21 -12.71 -14.38 9.52
CA GLN A 21 -12.84 -14.57 8.07
C GLN A 21 -11.59 -14.10 7.29
N LYS A 22 -10.49 -13.76 7.98
CA LYS A 22 -9.27 -13.18 7.40
C LYS A 22 -9.60 -12.04 6.43
N GLU A 23 -10.44 -11.11 6.88
CA GLU A 23 -10.80 -9.94 6.09
C GLU A 23 -9.66 -8.91 6.07
N ILE A 24 -9.46 -8.31 4.90
CA ILE A 24 -8.50 -7.23 4.67
C ILE A 24 -9.22 -6.10 3.93
N ARG A 25 -8.75 -4.86 4.06
CA ARG A 25 -9.20 -3.77 3.20
C ARG A 25 -8.27 -3.61 2.01
N VAL A 26 -8.80 -3.23 0.87
CA VAL A 26 -8.02 -2.76 -0.28
C VAL A 26 -8.56 -1.42 -0.74
N CYS A 27 -7.70 -0.58 -1.26
CA CYS A 27 -8.06 0.76 -1.70
C CYS A 27 -8.19 0.84 -3.22
N SER A 28 -9.09 1.71 -3.69
CA SER A 28 -9.19 2.11 -5.09
C SER A 28 -9.29 3.62 -5.20
N MET A 29 -8.55 4.20 -6.14
CA MET A 29 -8.65 5.61 -6.49
C MET A 29 -10.00 5.89 -7.13
N THR A 30 -10.62 6.99 -6.71
CA THR A 30 -11.88 7.46 -7.26
C THR A 30 -11.65 8.47 -8.39
N GLU A 31 -12.73 8.77 -9.12
CA GLU A 31 -12.76 9.83 -10.12
C GLU A 31 -12.53 11.24 -9.52
N ARG A 32 -12.63 11.41 -8.20
CA ARG A 32 -12.33 12.69 -7.52
C ARG A 32 -10.83 12.93 -7.36
N SER A 33 -9.99 11.93 -7.60
CA SER A 33 -8.54 12.09 -7.61
C SER A 33 -8.09 12.99 -8.76
N SER A 34 -7.14 13.90 -8.48
CA SER A 34 -6.59 14.88 -9.42
C SER A 34 -5.10 15.09 -9.22
N GLU A 35 -4.44 15.92 -10.04
CA GLU A 35 -3.00 16.21 -9.89
C GLU A 35 -2.59 16.68 -8.48
N ASN A 36 -3.48 17.32 -7.73
CA ASN A 36 -3.19 17.86 -6.40
C ASN A 36 -3.96 17.15 -5.27
N HIS A 37 -4.67 16.08 -5.58
CA HIS A 37 -5.52 15.40 -4.60
C HIS A 37 -5.62 13.90 -4.91
N ILE A 38 -5.45 13.07 -3.87
CA ILE A 38 -5.72 11.63 -3.96
C ILE A 38 -6.94 11.34 -3.09
N ASP A 39 -7.96 10.76 -3.72
CA ASP A 39 -9.20 10.32 -3.10
C ASP A 39 -9.34 8.81 -3.31
N LEU A 40 -9.46 8.07 -2.20
CA LEU A 40 -9.48 6.63 -2.15
C LEU A 40 -10.80 6.15 -1.53
N LEU A 41 -11.27 5.01 -2.01
CA LEU A 41 -12.28 4.21 -1.35
C LEU A 41 -11.66 2.93 -0.83
N LEU A 42 -11.87 2.66 0.46
CA LEU A 42 -11.59 1.35 1.04
C LEU A 42 -12.80 0.45 0.89
N HIS A 43 -12.55 -0.79 0.55
CA HIS A 43 -13.56 -1.85 0.63
C HIS A 43 -12.94 -3.12 1.19
N THR A 44 -13.75 -3.84 1.94
CA THR A 44 -13.34 -5.09 2.59
C THR A 44 -13.45 -6.26 1.63
N ILE A 45 -12.42 -7.10 1.61
CA ILE A 45 -12.41 -8.38 0.90
C ILE A 45 -11.98 -9.49 1.85
N ARG A 46 -12.40 -10.73 1.54
CA ARG A 46 -11.92 -11.92 2.24
C ARG A 46 -10.70 -12.46 1.53
N LEU A 47 -9.58 -12.55 2.24
CA LEU A 47 -8.29 -12.91 1.64
C LEU A 47 -8.36 -14.26 0.91
N GLU A 48 -8.94 -15.29 1.53
CA GLU A 48 -9.06 -16.63 0.98
C GLU A 48 -9.98 -16.72 -0.26
N ARG A 49 -10.93 -15.78 -0.40
CA ARG A 49 -11.88 -15.74 -1.54
C ARG A 49 -11.52 -14.69 -2.58
N SER A 50 -10.39 -14.02 -2.39
CA SER A 50 -9.95 -12.94 -3.27
C SER A 50 -9.57 -13.46 -4.66
N ASN A 51 -9.16 -14.73 -4.78
CA ASN A 51 -8.66 -15.36 -6.00
C ASN A 51 -7.61 -14.50 -6.72
N GLY A 52 -6.76 -13.81 -5.95
CA GLY A 52 -5.73 -12.91 -6.47
C GLY A 52 -6.25 -11.63 -7.15
N LYS A 53 -7.50 -11.22 -6.94
CA LYS A 53 -8.09 -10.03 -7.57
C LYS A 53 -7.71 -8.69 -6.90
N PHE A 54 -6.58 -8.66 -6.23
CA PHE A 54 -6.00 -7.47 -5.62
C PHE A 54 -4.50 -7.43 -5.87
N LYS A 55 -3.92 -6.25 -5.66
CA LYS A 55 -2.50 -5.95 -5.82
C LYS A 55 -1.93 -5.50 -4.49
N CYS A 56 -0.63 -5.56 -4.30
CA CYS A 56 0.03 -4.92 -3.14
C CYS A 56 0.91 -3.78 -3.61
N LEU A 57 1.10 -2.79 -2.74
CA LEU A 57 2.19 -1.82 -2.86
C LEU A 57 3.19 -2.05 -1.72
N SER A 58 4.45 -2.22 -2.09
CA SER A 58 5.57 -2.21 -1.17
C SER A 58 6.52 -1.08 -1.48
N TYR A 59 6.98 -0.42 -0.43
CA TYR A 59 7.79 0.77 -0.56
C TYR A 59 8.54 1.01 0.75
N ALA A 60 9.70 1.67 0.67
CA ALA A 60 10.41 2.11 1.87
C ALA A 60 9.66 3.28 2.51
N TRP A 61 9.43 3.24 3.83
CA TRP A 61 8.83 4.38 4.54
C TRP A 61 9.77 5.60 4.46
N GLY A 62 9.19 6.74 4.08
CA GLY A 62 9.92 7.99 3.91
C GLY A 62 10.21 8.66 5.26
N SER A 63 10.81 9.85 5.21
CA SER A 63 11.02 10.63 6.43
C SER A 63 9.68 10.96 7.12
N PRO A 64 9.52 10.69 8.42
CA PRO A 64 8.29 10.93 9.17
C PRO A 64 7.99 12.44 9.30
N SER A 65 8.97 13.29 9.03
CA SER A 65 8.84 14.75 9.05
C SER A 65 8.08 15.31 7.84
N LYS A 66 7.86 14.52 6.79
CA LYS A 66 7.19 14.96 5.56
C LYS A 66 5.94 14.12 5.29
N VAL A 67 4.80 14.71 5.59
CA VAL A 67 3.48 14.10 5.39
C VAL A 67 2.59 14.92 4.46
N ARG A 68 1.63 14.26 3.82
CA ARG A 68 0.63 14.83 2.91
C ARG A 68 -0.73 14.27 3.26
N HIS A 69 -1.79 15.02 2.95
CA HIS A 69 -3.16 14.56 3.14
C HIS A 69 -3.63 13.77 1.91
N VAL A 70 -4.32 12.66 2.17
CA VAL A 70 -5.16 11.97 1.20
C VAL A 70 -6.55 11.80 1.80
N THR A 71 -7.58 11.69 0.97
CA THR A 71 -8.93 11.39 1.44
C THR A 71 -9.20 9.90 1.28
N VAL A 72 -9.74 9.28 2.33
CA VAL A 72 -10.13 7.86 2.34
C VAL A 72 -11.55 7.76 2.86
N ASN A 73 -12.46 7.20 2.07
CA ASN A 73 -13.89 7.11 2.42
C ASN A 73 -14.51 8.47 2.87
N GLY A 74 -14.02 9.58 2.30
CA GLY A 74 -14.46 10.93 2.66
C GLY A 74 -13.73 11.56 3.85
N THR A 75 -12.92 10.81 4.58
CA THR A 75 -12.16 11.28 5.74
C THR A 75 -10.70 11.57 5.37
N PRO A 76 -10.15 12.76 5.71
CA PRO A 76 -8.75 13.07 5.46
C PRO A 76 -7.83 12.29 6.41
N ILE A 77 -6.78 11.67 5.86
CA ILE A 77 -5.71 11.01 6.63
C ILE A 77 -4.34 11.50 6.18
N LEU A 78 -3.34 11.35 7.05
CA LEU A 78 -1.94 11.69 6.75
C LEU A 78 -1.18 10.46 6.25
N VAL A 79 -0.45 10.63 5.15
CA VAL A 79 0.49 9.64 4.60
C VAL A 79 1.87 10.27 4.40
N GLY A 80 2.92 9.47 4.38
CA GLY A 80 4.26 9.94 4.04
C GLY A 80 4.32 10.55 2.63
N GLU A 81 5.17 11.56 2.42
CA GLU A 81 5.34 12.20 1.11
C GLU A 81 5.74 11.21 0.01
N ASN A 82 6.55 10.22 0.34
CA ASN A 82 6.92 9.12 -0.53
C ASN A 82 5.69 8.30 -1.01
N LEU A 83 4.79 7.91 -0.09
CA LEU A 83 3.59 7.18 -0.43
C LEU A 83 2.66 8.07 -1.27
N TYR A 84 2.52 9.34 -0.92
CA TYR A 84 1.73 10.30 -1.68
C TYR A 84 2.18 10.39 -3.15
N ASN A 85 3.49 10.50 -3.39
CA ASN A 85 4.04 10.53 -4.75
C ASN A 85 3.82 9.21 -5.50
N LEU A 86 3.98 8.06 -4.82
CA LEU A 86 3.70 6.74 -5.39
C LEU A 86 2.23 6.60 -5.80
N LEU A 87 1.29 7.07 -4.96
CA LEU A 87 -0.14 7.10 -5.28
C LEU A 87 -0.41 7.96 -6.53
N HIS A 88 0.23 9.13 -6.66
CA HIS A 88 0.12 9.95 -7.87
C HIS A 88 0.59 9.22 -9.14
N LYS A 89 1.71 8.49 -9.05
CA LYS A 89 2.24 7.70 -10.16
C LYS A 89 1.29 6.57 -10.55
N LEU A 90 0.80 5.80 -9.56
CA LEU A 90 -0.19 4.75 -9.77
C LEU A 90 -1.47 5.28 -10.43
N ARG A 91 -1.92 6.50 -10.05
CA ARG A 91 -3.05 7.16 -10.72
C ARG A 91 -2.75 7.43 -12.19
N LYS A 92 -1.61 8.06 -12.50
CA LYS A 92 -1.23 8.43 -13.87
C LYS A 92 -1.12 7.21 -14.79
N LEU A 93 -0.75 6.06 -14.23
CA LEU A 93 -0.65 4.80 -14.94
C LEU A 93 -1.98 4.04 -15.06
N GLY A 94 -3.06 4.51 -14.43
CA GLY A 94 -4.33 3.77 -14.39
C GLY A 94 -4.26 2.49 -13.57
N LEU A 95 -3.32 2.40 -12.61
CA LEU A 95 -3.08 1.21 -11.78
C LEU A 95 -3.72 1.30 -10.40
N GLY A 96 -4.45 2.37 -10.12
CA GLY A 96 -5.01 2.73 -8.80
C GLY A 96 -6.17 1.88 -8.29
N HIS A 97 -6.29 0.59 -8.65
CA HIS A 97 -7.46 -0.24 -8.35
C HIS A 97 -7.10 -1.48 -7.53
N ASN A 98 -7.90 -1.78 -6.50
CA ASN A 98 -7.76 -2.90 -5.57
C ASN A 98 -6.34 -3.09 -5.04
N ILE A 99 -5.72 -2.02 -4.53
CA ILE A 99 -4.36 -2.06 -4.00
C ILE A 99 -4.41 -2.16 -2.48
N TRP A 100 -3.76 -3.17 -1.93
CA TRP A 100 -3.44 -3.27 -0.53
C TRP A 100 -2.18 -2.44 -0.22
N ILE A 101 -2.31 -1.49 0.71
CA ILE A 101 -1.24 -0.60 1.16
C ILE A 101 -1.31 -0.58 2.68
N ASP A 102 -0.29 -1.09 3.35
CA ASP A 102 -0.19 -1.20 4.82
C ASP A 102 -0.62 0.09 5.56
N ALA A 103 -0.08 1.24 5.16
CA ALA A 103 -0.33 2.53 5.80
C ALA A 103 -1.76 3.08 5.60
N ILE A 104 -2.54 2.52 4.67
CA ILE A 104 -3.89 2.99 4.33
C ILE A 104 -4.96 1.93 4.59
N CYS A 105 -4.66 0.66 4.42
CA CYS A 105 -5.64 -0.43 4.53
C CYS A 105 -5.78 -0.95 5.97
N ILE A 106 -4.71 -0.80 6.77
CA ILE A 106 -4.69 -1.14 8.19
C ILE A 106 -5.03 0.11 8.99
N ASN A 107 -5.96 0.00 9.95
CA ASN A 107 -6.21 1.09 10.88
C ASN A 107 -5.03 1.24 11.85
N GLN A 108 -4.12 2.16 11.54
CA GLN A 108 -2.89 2.40 12.31
C GLN A 108 -3.13 2.89 13.75
N ASN A 109 -4.36 3.32 14.08
CA ASN A 109 -4.72 3.80 15.42
C ASN A 109 -5.45 2.75 16.26
N ASN A 110 -5.71 1.55 15.72
CA ASN A 110 -6.39 0.46 16.41
C ASN A 110 -5.44 -0.73 16.57
N GLU A 111 -4.76 -0.83 17.71
CA GLU A 111 -3.79 -1.89 17.98
C GLU A 111 -4.43 -3.30 17.99
N GLU A 112 -5.70 -3.43 18.38
CA GLU A 112 -6.42 -4.71 18.36
C GLU A 112 -6.65 -5.24 16.94
N GLU A 113 -6.79 -4.33 15.96
CA GLU A 113 -6.92 -4.67 14.54
C GLU A 113 -5.56 -4.79 13.84
N LYS A 114 -4.65 -3.88 14.16
CA LYS A 114 -3.36 -3.72 13.49
C LYS A 114 -2.50 -4.97 13.60
N GLN A 115 -2.33 -5.53 14.81
CA GLN A 115 -1.46 -6.67 15.00
C GLN A 115 -1.91 -7.92 14.20
N PRO A 116 -3.21 -8.30 14.20
CA PRO A 116 -3.71 -9.35 13.31
C PRO A 116 -3.44 -9.08 11.82
N GLN A 117 -3.63 -7.84 11.35
CA GLN A 117 -3.39 -7.49 9.95
C GLN A 117 -1.91 -7.57 9.56
N LEU A 118 -1.00 -7.14 10.44
CA LEU A 118 0.44 -7.29 10.24
C LEU A 118 0.83 -8.77 10.16
N ASN A 119 0.25 -9.62 10.99
CA ASN A 119 0.48 -11.07 10.95
C ASN A 119 -0.03 -11.70 9.64
N LEU A 120 -1.08 -11.14 9.02
CA LEU A 120 -1.59 -11.59 7.73
C LEU A 120 -0.70 -11.20 6.54
N MET A 121 0.25 -10.29 6.69
CA MET A 121 1.06 -9.82 5.55
C MET A 121 1.80 -10.95 4.82
N GLN A 122 2.24 -11.99 5.56
CA GLN A 122 2.86 -13.18 4.98
C GLN A 122 1.92 -13.99 4.08
N GLU A 123 0.60 -13.86 4.25
CA GLU A 123 -0.43 -14.48 3.40
C GLU A 123 -0.91 -13.51 2.32
N ILE A 124 -1.00 -12.22 2.62
CA ILE A 124 -1.51 -11.18 1.71
C ILE A 124 -0.63 -11.07 0.46
N TYR A 125 0.69 -10.94 0.62
CA TYR A 125 1.58 -10.71 -0.52
C TYR A 125 1.64 -11.89 -1.50
N PRO A 126 1.79 -13.16 -1.05
CA PRO A 126 1.74 -14.31 -1.95
C PRO A 126 0.43 -14.48 -2.72
N LEU A 127 -0.67 -13.99 -2.16
CA LEU A 127 -2.00 -14.09 -2.77
C LEU A 127 -2.32 -12.92 -3.70
N ALA A 128 -1.52 -11.85 -3.72
CA ALA A 128 -1.74 -10.74 -4.63
C ALA A 128 -1.45 -11.14 -6.09
N SER A 129 -2.22 -10.60 -7.04
CA SER A 129 -1.92 -10.77 -8.47
C SER A 129 -0.58 -10.14 -8.86
N GLU A 130 -0.30 -8.97 -8.32
CA GLU A 130 0.87 -8.16 -8.60
C GLU A 130 1.31 -7.46 -7.32
N VAL A 131 2.62 -7.30 -7.15
CA VAL A 131 3.20 -6.45 -6.12
C VAL A 131 3.95 -5.31 -6.79
N PHE A 132 3.48 -4.10 -6.58
CA PHE A 132 4.19 -2.89 -6.99
C PHE A 132 5.28 -2.59 -5.98
N VAL A 133 6.50 -2.34 -6.46
CA VAL A 133 7.64 -1.93 -5.64
C VAL A 133 7.98 -0.48 -5.97
N GLY A 134 7.85 0.41 -4.99
CA GLY A 134 8.22 1.82 -5.08
C GLY A 134 9.62 2.07 -4.50
N LEU A 135 10.55 2.56 -5.32
CA LEU A 135 11.96 2.76 -4.93
C LEU A 135 12.34 4.22 -4.59
N GLU A 136 11.34 5.08 -4.33
CA GLU A 136 11.59 6.51 -4.09
C GLU A 136 12.67 6.76 -3.03
N GLY A 137 13.81 7.32 -3.45
CA GLY A 137 14.90 7.72 -2.57
C GLY A 137 16.08 6.73 -2.48
N CYS A 138 16.09 5.63 -3.24
CA CYS A 138 17.18 4.64 -3.22
C CYS A 138 18.53 5.11 -3.80
N SER A 139 18.66 6.32 -4.36
CA SER A 139 19.97 6.85 -4.80
C SER A 139 19.98 8.37 -4.94
N PRO A 140 21.03 9.07 -4.46
CA PRO A 140 21.25 10.50 -4.74
C PRO A 140 21.50 10.83 -6.23
N ARG A 141 21.71 9.82 -7.10
CA ARG A 141 22.05 10.02 -8.52
C ARG A 141 20.84 10.11 -9.45
N THR A 142 19.64 9.75 -9.00
CA THR A 142 18.43 9.80 -9.82
C THR A 142 17.60 11.03 -9.46
N THR A 143 18.00 12.18 -10.00
CA THR A 143 17.14 13.37 -10.00
C THR A 143 16.01 13.12 -11.02
N GLY A 144 14.84 12.70 -10.54
CA GLY A 144 13.59 12.82 -11.29
C GLY A 144 13.24 11.73 -12.33
N ALA A 145 13.77 10.51 -12.23
CA ALA A 145 13.39 9.41 -13.14
C ALA A 145 12.75 8.21 -12.39
N GLU A 146 11.41 8.25 -12.32
CA GLU A 146 10.41 7.16 -12.35
C GLU A 146 10.83 5.72 -11.89
N GLU A 147 10.16 5.22 -10.84
CA GLU A 147 10.65 4.11 -9.98
C GLU A 147 9.53 3.19 -9.42
N ILE A 148 8.49 2.88 -10.20
CA ILE A 148 7.51 1.83 -9.83
C ILE A 148 7.71 0.64 -10.75
N PHE A 149 7.90 -0.54 -10.16
CA PHE A 149 7.97 -1.81 -10.89
C PHE A 149 6.88 -2.77 -10.41
N ALA A 150 6.37 -3.65 -11.28
CA ALA A 150 5.35 -4.64 -10.96
C ALA A 150 5.91 -6.08 -11.01
N ALA A 151 6.05 -6.72 -9.85
CA ALA A 151 6.44 -8.13 -9.77
C ALA A 151 5.19 -9.01 -9.71
N SER A 152 5.08 -10.01 -10.59
CA SER A 152 4.07 -11.07 -10.43
C SER A 152 4.60 -12.12 -9.45
N VAL A 153 3.78 -12.47 -8.46
CA VAL A 153 4.15 -13.48 -7.44
C VAL A 153 3.81 -14.90 -7.91
N SER A 154 2.89 -15.05 -8.88
CA SER A 154 2.35 -16.35 -9.32
C SER A 154 2.99 -16.93 -10.58
N GLY A 155 4.00 -16.27 -11.13
CA GLY A 155 4.76 -16.78 -12.26
C GLY A 155 5.91 -15.84 -12.56
N ASN A 156 7.09 -16.40 -12.81
CA ASN A 156 8.38 -15.71 -13.03
C ASN A 156 8.42 -14.69 -14.20
N SER A 157 7.29 -14.11 -14.60
CA SER A 157 7.15 -13.06 -15.60
C SER A 157 7.08 -11.70 -14.91
N LEU A 158 8.19 -10.98 -14.97
CA LEU A 158 8.24 -9.54 -14.74
C LEU A 158 7.62 -8.88 -15.97
N ASN A 159 6.35 -8.46 -15.88
CA ASN A 159 5.80 -7.63 -16.93
C ASN A 159 6.37 -6.22 -16.75
N GLU A 160 7.43 -5.94 -17.50
CA GLU A 160 8.03 -4.61 -17.61
C GLU A 160 6.96 -3.63 -18.09
N MET A 161 6.47 -2.75 -17.21
CA MET A 161 5.77 -1.56 -17.67
C MET A 161 6.79 -0.53 -18.15
N PRO A 162 6.59 0.10 -19.32
CA PRO A 162 7.61 0.87 -20.02
C PRO A 162 7.79 2.27 -19.42
N LEU A 163 8.29 2.34 -18.20
CA LEU A 163 8.73 3.59 -17.56
C LEU A 163 10.20 3.57 -17.10
N MET A 164 10.98 2.52 -17.42
CA MET A 164 12.33 2.36 -16.88
C MET A 164 13.48 2.61 -17.86
N ARG A 165 14.52 3.27 -17.34
CA ARG A 165 15.90 3.30 -17.88
C ARG A 165 16.84 2.28 -17.21
N ARG A 166 16.35 1.45 -16.28
CA ARG A 166 17.16 0.39 -15.64
C ARG A 166 17.26 -0.82 -16.54
N SER A 167 18.33 -1.59 -16.41
CA SER A 167 18.44 -2.84 -17.15
C SER A 167 17.46 -3.87 -16.58
N PRO A 168 16.93 -4.78 -17.41
CA PRO A 168 16.11 -5.91 -16.95
C PRO A 168 16.74 -6.70 -15.80
N ASP A 169 18.08 -6.78 -15.74
CA ASP A 169 18.81 -7.49 -14.69
C ASP A 169 18.74 -6.79 -13.32
N GLU A 170 18.83 -5.45 -13.27
CA GLU A 170 18.71 -4.68 -12.02
C GLU A 170 17.29 -4.80 -11.42
N ILE A 171 16.29 -4.85 -12.29
CA ILE A 171 14.89 -5.04 -11.90
C ILE A 171 14.69 -6.45 -11.35
N LYS A 172 15.23 -7.45 -12.05
CA LYS A 172 15.14 -8.85 -11.64
C LYS A 172 15.82 -9.10 -10.31
N GLU A 173 16.97 -8.48 -10.05
CA GLU A 173 17.66 -8.60 -8.78
C GLU A 173 16.87 -7.94 -7.64
N ALA A 174 16.37 -6.72 -7.83
CA ALA A 174 15.53 -6.05 -6.83
C ALA A 174 14.27 -6.87 -6.50
N CYS A 175 13.66 -7.50 -7.50
CA CYS A 175 12.49 -8.37 -7.30
C CYS A 175 12.87 -9.69 -6.63
N ARG A 176 14.04 -10.25 -6.95
CA ARG A 176 14.54 -11.47 -6.32
C ARG A 176 14.85 -11.23 -4.85
N GLU A 177 15.56 -10.15 -4.52
CA GLU A 177 15.79 -9.72 -3.14
C GLU A 177 14.47 -9.51 -2.41
N PHE A 178 13.52 -8.85 -3.07
CA PHE A 178 12.18 -8.64 -2.53
C PHE A 178 11.47 -9.97 -2.24
N ILE A 179 11.35 -10.89 -3.20
CA ILE A 179 10.73 -12.21 -3.02
C ILE A 179 11.43 -13.03 -1.92
N MET A 180 12.77 -13.04 -1.91
CA MET A 180 13.56 -13.73 -0.88
C MET A 180 13.34 -13.16 0.54
N ILE A 181 13.06 -11.85 0.66
CA ILE A 181 12.71 -11.23 1.94
C ILE A 181 11.38 -11.81 2.46
N PHE A 182 10.35 -11.97 1.62
CA PHE A 182 9.06 -12.52 2.04
C PHE A 182 9.10 -14.00 2.42
N GLU A 183 10.01 -14.78 1.83
CA GLU A 183 10.19 -16.19 2.14
C GLU A 183 11.04 -16.44 3.41
N SER A 184 11.57 -15.38 4.04
CA SER A 184 12.46 -15.49 5.19
C SER A 184 11.75 -15.27 6.54
N ASP A 185 12.17 -16.00 7.58
CA ASP A 185 11.75 -15.75 8.98
C ASP A 185 12.11 -14.33 9.49
N TRP A 186 12.95 -13.62 8.74
CA TRP A 186 13.34 -12.22 8.97
C TRP A 186 12.23 -11.24 8.60
N TYR A 187 11.32 -11.60 7.69
CA TYR A 187 10.20 -10.77 7.25
C TYR A 187 9.34 -10.28 8.42
N THR A 188 8.97 -11.18 9.33
CA THR A 188 8.16 -10.88 10.51
C THR A 188 8.84 -9.85 11.43
N ARG A 189 10.18 -9.81 11.43
CA ARG A 189 11.01 -8.90 12.24
C ARG A 189 11.23 -7.52 11.62
N ILE A 190 11.20 -7.39 10.29
CA ILE A 190 11.21 -6.07 9.62
C ILE A 190 9.99 -5.25 10.06
N TRP A 191 8.83 -5.89 10.10
CA TRP A 191 7.58 -5.22 10.44
C TRP A 191 7.47 -4.92 11.94
N THR A 192 8.16 -5.68 12.82
CA THR A 192 8.38 -5.29 14.22
C THR A 192 9.31 -4.07 14.37
N LEU A 193 10.29 -3.90 13.47
CA LEU A 193 11.19 -2.73 13.50
C LEU A 193 10.48 -1.42 13.14
N GLN A 194 9.41 -1.47 12.35
CA GLN A 194 8.56 -0.30 12.09
C GLN A 194 7.85 0.18 13.36
N GLU A 195 7.53 -0.70 14.31
CA GLU A 195 7.01 -0.32 15.63
C GLU A 195 8.02 0.49 16.44
N VAL A 196 9.31 0.16 16.35
CA VAL A 196 10.38 0.90 17.05
C VAL A 196 10.58 2.31 16.47
N TYR A 197 10.32 2.50 15.18
CA TYR A 197 10.39 3.82 14.54
C TYR A 197 9.19 4.70 14.91
N LEU A 198 7.99 4.11 15.04
CA LEU A 198 6.77 4.81 15.48
C LEU A 198 6.72 5.02 17.01
N ALA A 199 7.38 4.18 17.79
CA ALA A 199 7.47 4.30 19.25
C ALA A 199 8.43 5.41 19.72
N ARG A 200 9.17 6.07 18.83
CA ARG A 200 10.05 7.21 19.14
C ARG A 200 9.37 8.58 19.07
N LYS A 201 8.09 8.66 19.41
CA LYS A 201 7.41 9.92 19.73
C LYS A 201 7.68 10.33 21.18
#